data_AF-A0A803M7T2-F1
#
_entry.id   AF-A0A803M7T2-F1
#
_cell.length_a   1.000
_cell.length_b   1.000
_cell.length_c   1.000
_cell.angle_alpha   90.00
_cell.angle_beta   90.00
_cell.angle_gamma   90.00
#
_symmetry.space_group_name_H-M   'P 1'
#
loop_
_entity.id
_entity.type
_entity.pdbx_description
1 polymer ?
#
loop_
_entity_poly.entity_id
_entity_poly.type
_entity_poly.pdbx_seq_one_letter_code
_entity_poly.pdbx_strand_id
1 'polypeptide(L)'
;MWGDEERARLGKVVVIDDEEEAGKKLPRVFMLDGNDILRYNMASNRWLKESTVPRKTQDGSPFGFVALRGELHVISLLQGVELSAIRRSRHRRRGTILFMQIYDPRKMSWRSLITRTPFQFPLDFKTAVMCTVRV
;
A
#
# COMPACT_ATOMS: atom_id res chain seq x y z
N MET A 1 21.65 -9.81 11.83
CA MET A 1 22.84 -9.81 10.95
C MET A 1 22.30 -9.99 9.55
N TRP A 2 22.34 -8.94 8.74
CA TRP A 2 21.84 -8.95 7.36
C TRP A 2 22.69 -9.95 6.57
N GLY A 3 22.07 -10.95 5.94
CA GLY A 3 22.79 -11.91 5.10
C GLY A 3 22.89 -11.38 3.68
N ASP A 4 24.11 -11.35 3.15
CA ASP A 4 24.61 -11.30 1.75
C ASP A 4 23.85 -10.57 0.62
N GLU A 5 22.83 -9.77 0.92
CA GLU A 5 22.21 -8.85 -0.04
C GLU A 5 22.06 -7.47 0.62
N GLU A 6 23.12 -6.66 0.56
CA GLU A 6 22.98 -5.21 0.69
C GLU A 6 22.14 -4.69 -0.49
N ARG A 7 20.82 -4.81 -0.40
CA ARG A 7 19.92 -4.17 -1.37
C ARG A 7 20.02 -2.67 -1.21
N ALA A 8 20.46 -2.00 -2.27
CA ALA A 8 20.69 -0.55 -2.31
C ALA A 8 19.45 0.31 -1.99
N ARG A 9 18.24 -0.27 -2.01
CA ARG A 9 16.98 0.42 -1.67
C ARG A 9 16.02 -0.53 -0.96
N LEU A 10 15.64 -0.16 0.27
CA LEU A 10 14.54 -0.79 0.99
C LEU A 10 13.19 -0.34 0.40
N GLY A 11 12.18 -1.22 0.47
CA GLY A 11 10.81 -0.92 0.08
C GLY A 11 10.17 0.18 0.93
N LYS A 12 8.92 0.56 0.62
CA LYS A 12 8.20 1.57 1.42
C LYS A 12 7.86 0.96 2.79
N VAL A 13 8.20 1.65 3.88
CA VAL A 13 7.97 1.17 5.25
C VAL A 13 6.86 1.97 5.91
N VAL A 14 5.96 1.28 6.62
CA VAL A 14 4.86 1.87 7.40
C VAL A 14 4.76 1.21 8.76
N VAL A 15 4.17 1.93 9.71
CA VAL A 15 3.98 1.48 11.09
C VAL A 15 2.49 1.52 11.43
N ILE A 16 1.98 0.42 11.98
CA ILE A 16 0.67 0.39 12.64
C ILE A 16 0.91 0.53 14.15
N ASP A 17 0.46 1.64 14.69
CA ASP A 17 0.29 1.82 16.13
C ASP A 17 -1.10 1.29 16.51
N ASP A 18 -1.15 0.19 17.25
CA ASP A 18 -2.41 -0.35 17.78
C ASP A 18 -2.83 0.50 19.00
N GLU A 19 -3.89 1.31 18.88
CA GLU A 19 -4.32 2.25 19.93
C GLU A 19 -5.17 1.64 21.06
N GLU A 20 -5.48 0.34 21.06
CA GLU A 20 -6.37 -0.25 22.09
C GLU A 20 -5.79 -1.46 22.84
N GLU A 21 -5.93 -1.34 24.16
CA GLU A 21 -5.72 -2.26 25.28
C GLU A 21 -4.30 -2.43 25.86
N ALA A 22 -4.15 -1.79 27.04
CA ALA A 22 -3.33 -2.21 28.16
C ALA A 22 -1.84 -2.47 27.91
N GLY A 23 -1.07 -1.38 27.89
CA GLY A 23 0.13 -1.28 28.71
C GLY A 23 1.46 -1.82 28.16
N LYS A 24 1.51 -2.45 26.99
CA LYS A 24 2.75 -2.72 26.20
C LYS A 24 2.41 -3.51 24.93
N LYS A 25 1.90 -2.86 23.87
CA LYS A 25 1.93 -3.45 22.52
C LYS A 25 2.98 -2.74 21.69
N LEU A 26 3.95 -3.53 21.20
CA LEU A 26 5.00 -3.05 20.32
C LEU A 26 4.38 -2.67 18.96
N PRO A 27 4.86 -1.58 18.32
CA PRO A 27 4.40 -1.20 17.00
C PRO A 27 4.62 -2.34 15.99
N ARG A 28 3.68 -2.50 15.07
CA ARG A 28 3.82 -3.48 13.98
C ARG A 28 4.38 -2.76 12.76
N VAL A 29 5.62 -3.08 12.40
CA VAL A 29 6.34 -2.45 11.29
C VAL A 29 6.24 -3.34 10.05
N PHE A 30 5.87 -2.74 8.92
CA PHE A 30 5.69 -3.43 7.66
C PHE A 30 6.47 -2.74 6.55
N MET A 31 6.98 -3.52 5.61
CA MET A 31 7.62 -3.05 4.39
C MET A 31 6.88 -3.62 3.18
N LEU A 32 6.61 -2.79 2.19
CA LEU A 32 6.20 -3.23 0.86
C LEU A 32 7.44 -3.29 -0.04
N ASP A 33 7.89 -4.49 -0.37
CA ASP A 33 8.98 -4.77 -1.30
C ASP A 33 8.44 -5.43 -2.58
N GLY A 34 8.42 -4.68 -3.67
CA GLY A 34 7.72 -5.07 -4.90
C GLY A 34 6.22 -5.29 -4.65
N ASN A 35 5.80 -6.55 -4.62
CA ASN A 35 4.42 -6.96 -4.31
C ASN A 35 4.30 -7.70 -2.98
N ASP A 36 5.40 -7.93 -2.27
CA ASP A 36 5.39 -8.65 -1.00
C ASP A 36 5.35 -7.67 0.16
N ILE A 37 4.45 -7.93 1.10
CA ILE A 37 4.41 -7.27 2.40
C ILE A 37 5.25 -8.11 3.35
N LEU A 38 6.28 -7.50 3.91
CA LEU A 38 7.12 -8.08 4.94
C LEU A 38 6.76 -7.43 6.28
N ARG A 39 6.64 -8.24 7.33
CA ARG A 39 6.50 -7.77 8.72
C ARG A 39 7.83 -7.92 9.44
N TYR A 40 8.22 -6.90 10.18
CA TYR A 40 9.42 -6.97 11.00
C TYR A 40 9.15 -7.74 12.30
N ASN A 41 9.94 -8.78 12.56
CA ASN A 41 9.95 -9.52 13.81
C ASN A 41 11.02 -8.94 14.73
N MET A 42 10.58 -8.20 15.76
CA MET A 42 11.46 -7.56 16.74
C MET A 42 12.29 -8.57 17.55
N ALA A 43 11.76 -9.77 17.82
CA ALA A 43 12.43 -10.77 18.64
C ALA A 43 13.61 -11.43 17.92
N SER A 44 13.48 -11.68 16.61
CA SER A 44 14.54 -12.28 15.79
C SER A 44 15.36 -11.26 15.00
N ASN A 45 14.97 -9.97 15.02
CA ASN A 45 15.56 -8.90 14.22
C ASN A 45 15.62 -9.27 12.72
N ARG A 46 14.48 -9.68 12.17
CA ARG A 46 14.35 -10.13 10.78
C ARG A 46 13.03 -9.68 10.16
N TRP A 47 13.04 -9.46 8.85
CA TRP A 47 11.83 -9.34 8.05
C TRP A 47 11.29 -10.72 7.72
N LEU A 48 9.99 -10.92 7.96
CA LEU A 48 9.27 -12.15 7.62
C LEU A 48 8.18 -11.81 6.60
N LYS A 49 7.93 -12.71 5.65
CA LYS A 49 6.83 -12.52 4.71
C LYS A 49 5.48 -12.57 5.45
N GLU A 50 4.69 -11.53 5.27
CA GLU A 50 3.34 -11.39 5.86
C GLU A 50 2.26 -11.71 4.82
N SER A 51 2.33 -11.09 3.64
CA SER A 51 1.35 -11.30 2.57
C SER A 51 1.92 -10.89 1.21
N THR A 52 1.14 -11.12 0.15
CA THR A 52 1.45 -10.67 -1.21
C THR A 52 0.25 -9.91 -1.76
N VAL A 53 0.48 -8.76 -2.37
CA VAL A 53 -0.57 -7.93 -2.98
C VAL A 53 -1.31 -8.75 -4.06
N PRO A 54 -2.64 -8.93 -3.95
CA PRO A 54 -3.39 -9.85 -4.82
C PRO A 54 -3.39 -9.49 -6.31
N ARG A 55 -3.27 -8.20 -6.64
CA ARG A 55 -3.28 -7.71 -8.03
C ARG A 55 -2.01 -6.93 -8.24
N LYS A 56 -1.18 -7.41 -9.16
CA LYS A 56 0.05 -6.72 -9.55
C LYS A 56 -0.32 -5.56 -10.46
N THR A 57 0.37 -4.44 -10.34
CA THR A 57 0.38 -3.42 -11.38
C THR A 57 0.99 -4.03 -12.64
N GLN A 58 0.24 -4.07 -13.74
CA GLN A 58 0.70 -4.68 -15.00
C GLN A 58 1.98 -4.02 -15.54
N ASP A 59 2.21 -2.75 -15.19
CA ASP A 59 3.28 -1.94 -15.76
C ASP A 59 4.46 -1.69 -14.80
N GLY A 60 4.52 -2.41 -13.67
CA GLY A 60 5.51 -2.13 -12.62
C GLY A 60 5.38 -0.71 -12.04
N SER A 61 4.19 -0.10 -12.15
CA SER A 61 3.93 1.22 -11.63
C SER A 61 4.07 1.23 -10.09
N PRO A 62 4.70 2.26 -9.52
CA PRO A 62 4.96 2.28 -8.09
C PRO A 62 3.65 2.39 -7.30
N PHE A 63 3.57 1.64 -6.21
CA PHE A 63 2.46 1.72 -5.26
C PHE A 63 2.66 2.86 -4.26
N GLY A 64 1.58 3.54 -3.89
CA GLY A 64 1.47 4.19 -2.60
C GLY A 64 1.31 3.14 -1.50
N PHE A 65 1.91 3.36 -0.34
CA PHE A 65 1.80 2.44 0.79
C PHE A 65 1.66 3.24 2.09
N VAL A 66 0.57 3.01 2.83
CA VAL A 66 0.26 3.74 4.07
C VAL A 66 -0.50 2.84 5.04
N ALA A 67 -0.28 3.04 6.35
CA ALA A 67 -1.01 2.37 7.41
C ALA A 67 -2.14 3.26 7.93
N LEU A 68 -3.40 2.82 7.82
CA LEU A 68 -4.57 3.60 8.22
C LEU A 68 -5.53 2.73 9.03
N ARG A 69 -5.92 3.20 10.22
CA ARG A 69 -6.90 2.51 11.11
C ARG A 69 -6.58 1.03 11.37
N GLY A 70 -5.29 0.70 11.52
CA GLY A 70 -4.85 -0.67 11.78
C GLY A 70 -4.78 -1.58 10.54
N GLU A 71 -5.06 -1.06 9.35
CA GLU A 71 -4.97 -1.76 8.07
C GLU A 71 -3.82 -1.19 7.21
N LEU A 72 -3.31 -2.01 6.29
CA LEU A 72 -2.30 -1.61 5.31
C LEU A 72 -2.97 -1.30 3.98
N HIS A 73 -2.78 -0.09 3.46
CA HIS A 73 -3.34 0.37 2.20
C HIS A 73 -2.25 0.42 1.13
N VAL A 74 -2.42 -0.39 0.09
CA VAL A 74 -1.62 -0.37 -1.14
C VAL A 74 -2.43 0.34 -2.22
N ILE A 75 -1.92 1.45 -2.73
CA ILE A 75 -2.67 2.37 -3.59
C ILE A 75 -2.01 2.46 -4.94
N SER A 76 -2.77 2.30 -6.01
CA SER A 76 -2.32 2.48 -7.39
C SER A 76 -3.32 3.30 -8.20
N LEU A 77 -2.88 3.77 -9.36
CA LEU A 77 -3.71 4.48 -10.32
C LEU A 77 -4.07 3.53 -11.46
N LEU A 78 -5.37 3.35 -11.71
CA LEU A 78 -5.85 2.65 -12.90
C LEU A 78 -5.92 3.66 -14.05
N GLN A 79 -5.13 3.42 -15.10
CA GLN A 79 -5.25 4.16 -16.35
C GLN A 79 -6.37 3.58 -17.21
N GLY A 80 -7.04 4.45 -17.98
CA GLY A 80 -8.34 4.19 -18.63
C GLY A 80 -8.41 3.05 -19.66
N VAL A 81 -7.35 2.26 -19.87
CA VAL A 81 -7.37 1.06 -20.72
C VAL A 81 -8.12 -0.08 -20.03
N GLU A 82 -8.00 -0.23 -18.72
CA GLU A 82 -8.71 -1.27 -17.93
C GLU A 82 -10.22 -0.98 -17.76
N LEU A 83 -10.64 0.25 -18.08
CA LEU A 83 -12.05 0.70 -18.05
C LEU A 83 -12.75 0.56 -19.40
N SER A 84 -12.07 0.05 -20.43
CA SER A 84 -12.66 -0.12 -21.76
C SER A 84 -13.86 -1.10 -21.79
N ALA A 85 -14.04 -1.90 -20.74
CA ALA A 85 -15.25 -2.69 -20.51
C ALA A 85 -16.47 -1.88 -20.04
N ILE A 86 -16.31 -0.61 -19.64
CA ILE A 86 -17.39 0.21 -19.05
C ILE A 86 -17.55 1.52 -19.85
N ARG A 87 -18.25 1.36 -21.00
CA ARG A 87 -19.06 2.36 -21.71
C ARG A 87 -18.39 3.62 -22.30
N ARG A 88 -18.64 3.77 -23.61
CA ARG A 88 -18.45 4.96 -24.45
C ARG A 88 -19.09 6.20 -23.81
N SER A 89 -18.32 7.27 -23.58
CA SER A 89 -18.84 8.64 -23.52
C SER A 89 -17.73 9.68 -23.66
N ARG A 90 -18.08 10.75 -24.37
CA ARG A 90 -17.23 11.81 -24.92
C ARG A 90 -16.66 12.74 -23.84
N HIS A 91 -15.36 13.01 -23.97
CA HIS A 91 -14.70 14.30 -23.67
C HIS A 91 -15.15 15.08 -22.42
N ARG A 92 -14.79 14.59 -21.22
CA ARG A 92 -14.58 15.42 -20.00
C ARG A 92 -13.48 14.74 -19.18
N ARG A 93 -12.41 15.49 -18.87
CA ARG A 93 -11.28 15.20 -17.95
C ARG A 93 -11.12 13.71 -17.61
N ARG A 94 -10.16 12.99 -18.22
CA ARG A 94 -9.79 11.61 -17.83
C ARG A 94 -9.40 11.60 -16.35
N GLY A 95 -10.37 11.42 -15.47
CA GLY A 95 -10.15 11.36 -14.03
C GLY A 95 -9.43 10.06 -13.74
N THR A 96 -8.23 10.14 -13.16
CA THR A 96 -7.49 8.95 -12.76
C THR A 96 -8.26 8.22 -11.67
N ILE A 97 -8.44 6.92 -11.82
CA ILE A 97 -9.13 6.12 -10.81
C ILE A 97 -8.09 5.63 -9.81
N LEU A 98 -8.35 5.86 -8.52
CA LEU A 98 -7.59 5.25 -7.44
C LEU A 98 -8.10 3.85 -7.20
N PHE A 99 -7.19 2.89 -7.23
CA PHE A 99 -7.42 1.53 -6.79
C PHE A 99 -6.64 1.27 -5.51
N MET A 100 -7.34 0.83 -4.49
CA MET A 100 -6.78 0.55 -3.18
C MET A 100 -6.99 -0.92 -2.87
N GLN A 101 -5.90 -1.62 -2.54
CA GLN A 101 -5.93 -2.95 -1.99
C GLN A 101 -5.57 -2.83 -0.51
N ILE A 102 -6.49 -3.26 0.33
CA ILE A 102 -6.43 -3.02 1.76
C ILE A 102 -6.29 -4.37 2.44
N TYR A 103 -5.21 -4.52 3.20
CA TYR A 103 -4.90 -5.72 3.96
C TYR A 103 -5.16 -5.47 5.44
N ASP A 104 -5.95 -6.34 6.06
CA ASP A 104 -6.12 -6.38 7.50
C ASP A 104 -5.13 -7.41 8.08
N PRO A 105 -4.02 -6.98 8.72
CA PRO A 105 -3.04 -7.90 9.28
C PRO A 105 -3.54 -8.66 10.52
N ARG A 106 -4.67 -8.27 11.12
CA ARG A 106 -5.29 -9.03 12.21
C ARG A 106 -6.13 -10.18 11.66
N LYS A 107 -6.87 -9.94 10.58
CA LYS A 107 -7.73 -10.95 9.93
C LYS A 107 -7.04 -11.72 8.81
N MET A 108 -5.83 -11.30 8.44
CA MET A 108 -5.06 -11.83 7.31
C MET A 108 -5.87 -11.86 6.00
N SER A 109 -6.71 -10.85 5.79
CA SER A 109 -7.63 -10.80 4.66
C SER A 109 -7.44 -9.54 3.83
N TRP A 110 -7.79 -9.65 2.55
CA TRP A 110 -7.70 -8.57 1.59
C TRP A 110 -9.09 -8.09 1.21
N ARG A 111 -9.21 -6.76 1.05
CA ARG A 111 -10.35 -6.11 0.40
C ARG A 111 -9.86 -5.12 -0.64
N SER A 112 -10.74 -4.69 -1.53
CA SER A 112 -10.42 -3.76 -2.59
C SER A 112 -11.43 -2.63 -2.67
N LEU A 113 -10.96 -1.42 -2.99
CA LEU A 113 -11.78 -0.23 -3.14
C LEU A 113 -11.34 0.53 -4.39
N ILE A 114 -12.30 0.86 -5.24
CA ILE A 114 -12.10 1.67 -6.44
C ILE A 114 -12.82 3.00 -6.23
N THR A 115 -12.12 4.11 -6.42
CA THR A 115 -12.72 5.45 -6.29
C THR A 115 -12.10 6.43 -7.27
N ARG A 116 -12.77 7.55 -7.53
CA ARG A 116 -12.20 8.64 -8.33
C ARG A 116 -11.15 9.38 -7.51
N THR A 117 -10.06 9.77 -8.15
CA THR A 117 -9.08 10.65 -7.50
C THR A 117 -9.72 11.99 -7.12
N PRO A 118 -9.52 12.49 -5.89
CA PRO A 118 -9.89 13.85 -5.52
C PRO A 118 -8.89 14.88 -6.07
N PHE A 119 -7.73 14.44 -6.57
CA PHE A 119 -6.67 15.32 -7.06
C PHE A 119 -6.97 15.85 -8.46
N GLN A 120 -6.78 17.16 -8.64
CA GLN A 120 -6.93 17.82 -9.94
C GLN A 120 -5.74 17.55 -10.86
N PHE A 121 -4.59 17.18 -10.29
CA PHE A 121 -3.34 16.92 -10.98
C PHE A 121 -2.96 15.43 -10.92
N PRO A 122 -2.17 14.93 -11.88
CA PRO A 122 -1.65 13.57 -11.82
C PRO A 122 -0.87 13.34 -10.52
N LEU A 123 -1.13 12.20 -9.87
CA LEU A 123 -0.41 11.78 -8.67
C LEU A 123 0.70 10.80 -9.08
N ASP A 124 1.91 10.99 -8.55
CA ASP A 124 3.03 10.08 -8.77
C ASP A 124 3.45 9.44 -7.45
N PHE A 125 3.17 8.14 -7.28
CA PHE A 125 3.55 7.39 -6.08
C PHE A 125 5.05 7.06 -5.97
N LYS A 126 5.83 7.30 -7.04
CA LYS A 126 7.29 7.20 -6.98
C LYS A 126 7.87 8.26 -6.04
N THR A 127 7.35 9.48 -6.16
CA THR A 127 7.84 10.68 -5.48
C THR A 127 6.95 11.11 -4.32
N ALA A 128 5.68 10.70 -4.30
CA ALA A 128 4.77 11.03 -3.22
C ALA A 128 5.20 10.42 -1.88
N VAL A 129 5.12 11.23 -0.84
CA VAL A 129 5.20 10.82 0.57
C VAL A 129 3.77 10.71 1.09
N MET A 130 3.47 9.60 1.75
CA MET A 130 2.16 9.35 2.36
C MET A 130 2.34 9.20 3.86
N CYS A 131 1.47 9.83 4.63
CA CYS A 131 1.45 9.71 6.08
C CYS A 131 0.01 9.70 6.58
N THR A 132 -0.16 9.19 7.79
CA THR A 132 -1.44 9.20 8.47
C THR A 132 -1.51 10.46 9.32
N VAL A 133 -2.50 11.30 9.04
CA VAL A 133 -2.78 12.51 9.82
C VAL A 133 -3.88 12.17 10.83
N ARG A 134 -3.61 12.43 12.11
CA ARG A 134 -4.63 12.42 13.16
C ARG A 134 -5.24 13.83 13.21
N VAL A 135 -6.56 13.91 13.11
CA VAL A 135 -7.32 15.18 13.13
C VAL A 135 -8.07 15.25 14.45
#